data_AF-A0A0B6YGW0-F1
#
_entry.id   AF-A0A0B6YGW0-F1
#
_cell.length_a   1.000
_cell.length_b   1.000
_cell.length_c   1.000
_cell.angle_alpha   90.00
_cell.angle_beta   90.00
_cell.angle_gamma   90.00
#
_symmetry.space_group_name_H-M   'P 1'
#
loop_
_entity.id
_entity.type
_entity.pdbx_description
1 polymer ?
#
loop_
_entity_poly.entity_id
_entity_poly.type
_entity_poly.pdbx_seq_one_letter_code
_entity_poly.pdbx_strand_id
1 'polypeptide(L)'
;EKKNALQACSEGATFSIKLVGSIMVNMLAFVSLMNLVDHLLGWAGNRAGVENMSFQLISSYILYPLSYVMGVPIEDCRNVGSLIGIKMIATPFVAYRNLGDLIK
;
A
#
# COMPACT_ATOMS: atom_id res chain seq x y z
N GLU A 1 6.77 -20.34 31.84
CA GLU A 1 5.83 -20.08 32.95
C GLU A 1 5.92 -18.60 33.32
N LYS A 2 4.88 -17.81 33.01
CA LYS A 2 4.90 -16.35 33.26
C LYS A 2 4.59 -16.11 34.73
N LYS A 3 5.60 -15.79 35.53
CA LYS A 3 5.49 -15.71 36.99
C LYS A 3 4.89 -14.40 37.49
N ASN A 4 4.82 -13.34 36.66
CA ASN A 4 4.24 -12.07 37.08
C ASN A 4 3.74 -11.23 35.89
N ALA A 5 2.68 -10.43 36.09
CA ALA A 5 2.10 -9.58 35.03
C ALA A 5 3.13 -8.61 34.43
N LEU A 6 4.00 -8.05 35.28
CA LEU A 6 5.07 -7.14 34.85
C LEU A 6 6.08 -7.81 33.90
N GLN A 7 6.40 -9.08 34.16
CA GLN A 7 7.32 -9.87 33.33
C GLN A 7 6.69 -10.19 31.97
N ALA A 8 5.39 -10.49 31.94
CA ALA A 8 4.65 -10.71 30.70
C ALA A 8 4.63 -9.46 29.81
N CYS A 9 4.49 -8.26 30.41
CA CYS A 9 4.57 -6.99 29.69
C CYS A 9 5.97 -6.72 29.14
N SER A 10 7.02 -6.95 29.94
CA SER A 10 8.41 -6.75 29.50
C SER A 10 8.79 -7.68 28.35
N GLU A 11 8.46 -8.97 28.43
CA GLU A 11 8.68 -9.93 27.33
C GLU A 11 7.90 -9.54 26.06
N GLY A 12 6.65 -9.08 26.20
CA GLY A 12 5.85 -8.59 25.07
C GLY A 12 6.48 -7.36 24.40
N ALA A 13 7.01 -6.43 25.19
CA ALA A 13 7.71 -5.26 24.68
C ALA A 13 8.98 -5.65 23.91
N THR A 14 9.82 -6.53 24.47
CA THR A 14 11.04 -7.00 23.81
C THR A 14 10.74 -7.74 22.50
N PHE A 15 9.70 -8.58 22.47
CA PHE A 15 9.26 -9.24 21.24
C PHE A 15 8.84 -8.24 20.16
N SER A 16 8.12 -7.19 20.57
CA SER A 16 7.60 -6.16 19.67
C SER A 16 8.70 -5.38 18.96
N ILE A 17 9.87 -5.18 19.58
CA ILE A 17 11.01 -4.48 18.96
C ILE A 17 11.41 -5.17 17.65
N LYS A 18 11.57 -6.49 17.67
CA LYS A 18 11.98 -7.25 16.48
C LYS A 18 10.87 -7.24 15.42
N LEU A 19 9.62 -7.43 15.84
CA LEU A 19 8.46 -7.43 14.94
C LEU A 19 8.33 -6.09 14.19
N VAL A 20 8.34 -4.98 14.93
CA VAL A 20 8.24 -3.63 14.35
C VAL A 20 9.43 -3.35 13.45
N GLY A 21 10.65 -3.71 13.86
CA GLY A 21 11.85 -3.56 13.04
C GLY A 21 11.72 -4.25 11.68
N SER A 22 11.26 -5.50 11.65
CA SER A 22 11.05 -6.23 10.39
C SER A 22 9.97 -5.60 9.51
N ILE A 23 8.87 -5.13 10.09
CA ILE A 23 7.79 -4.48 9.35
C ILE A 23 8.29 -3.17 8.70
N MET A 24 9.02 -2.34 9.46
CA MET A 24 9.54 -1.06 8.98
C MET A 24 10.51 -1.23 7.81
N VAL A 25 11.44 -2.18 7.90
CA VAL A 25 12.41 -2.46 6.83
C VAL A 25 11.71 -2.96 5.57
N ASN A 26 10.76 -3.89 5.71
CA ASN A 26 9.99 -4.39 4.57
C ASN A 26 9.18 -3.28 3.92
N MET A 27 8.49 -2.46 4.71
CA MET A 27 7.73 -1.31 4.18
C MET A 27 8.63 -0.34 3.42
N LEU A 28 9.81 -0.01 3.94
CA LEU A 28 10.76 0.85 3.25
C LEU A 28 11.17 0.25 1.90
N ALA A 29 11.52 -1.04 1.86
CA ALA A 29 11.90 -1.72 0.64
C ALA A 29 10.78 -1.71 -0.42
N PHE A 30 9.54 -2.01 -0.02
CA PHE A 30 8.40 -2.00 -0.94
C PHE A 30 8.05 -0.59 -1.45
N VAL A 31 8.12 0.43 -0.58
CA VAL A 31 7.87 1.82 -1.01
C VAL A 31 8.95 2.30 -1.99
N SER A 32 10.22 1.96 -1.74
CA SER A 32 11.31 2.27 -2.68
C SER A 32 11.14 1.55 -4.01
N LEU A 33 10.77 0.26 -4.00
CA LEU A 33 10.52 -0.50 -5.22
C LEU A 33 9.33 0.05 -6.01
N MET A 34 8.25 0.43 -5.32
CA MET A 34 7.08 1.02 -5.98
C MET A 34 7.43 2.35 -6.64
N ASN A 35 8.19 3.22 -5.98
CA ASN A 35 8.67 4.47 -6.58
C ASN A 35 9.61 4.25 -7.78
N LEU A 36 10.43 3.20 -7.74
CA LEU A 36 11.26 2.82 -8.88
C LEU A 36 10.40 2.39 -10.07
N VAL A 37 9.38 1.57 -9.84
CA VAL A 37 8.43 1.13 -10.86
C VAL A 37 7.65 2.33 -11.42
N ASP A 38 7.19 3.25 -10.57
CA ASP A 38 6.49 4.47 -10.98
C ASP A 38 7.38 5.35 -11.88
N HIS A 39 8.67 5.51 -11.56
CA HIS A 39 9.60 6.24 -12.42
C HIS A 39 9.88 5.54 -13.75
N LEU A 40 10.03 4.21 -13.75
CA LEU A 40 10.22 3.43 -14.97
C LEU A 40 8.99 3.50 -15.86
N LEU A 41 7.80 3.41 -15.29
CA LEU A 41 6.53 3.57 -15.97
C LEU A 41 6.36 4.99 -16.52
N GLY A 42 6.70 6.02 -15.75
CA GLY A 42 6.66 7.40 -16.23
C GLY A 42 7.61 7.64 -17.40
N TRP A 43 8.82 7.09 -17.35
CA TRP A 43 9.77 7.14 -18.45
C TRP A 43 9.26 6.43 -19.71
N ALA A 44 8.72 5.22 -19.57
CA ALA A 44 8.16 4.45 -20.67
C ALA A 44 6.87 5.08 -21.23
N GLY A 45 6.01 5.61 -20.36
CA GLY A 45 4.79 6.32 -20.71
C GLY A 45 5.06 7.57 -21.54
N ASN A 46 6.03 8.38 -21.12
CA ASN A 46 6.47 9.55 -21.89
C ASN A 46 6.94 9.19 -23.30
N ARG A 47 7.55 8.00 -23.49
CA ARG A 47 7.93 7.49 -24.82
C ARG A 47 6.74 6.98 -25.63
N ALA A 48 5.70 6.48 -24.97
CA ALA A 48 4.45 6.02 -25.59
C ALA A 48 3.42 7.15 -25.81
N GLY A 49 3.75 8.41 -25.46
CA GLY A 49 2.84 9.55 -25.55
C GLY A 49 1.79 9.62 -24.43
N VAL A 50 1.98 8.87 -23.35
CA VAL A 50 1.10 8.85 -22.17
C VAL A 50 1.81 9.57 -21.02
N GLU A 51 1.36 10.78 -20.71
CA GLU A 51 1.90 11.56 -19.60
C GLU A 51 1.51 10.97 -18.24
N ASN A 52 2.42 11.04 -17.27
CA ASN A 52 2.20 10.67 -15.86
C ASN A 52 1.72 9.23 -15.63
N MET A 53 2.27 8.27 -16.38
CA MET A 53 1.97 6.86 -16.17
C MET A 53 2.53 6.38 -14.82
N SER A 54 1.65 5.92 -13.93
CA SER A 54 2.01 5.38 -12.62
C SER A 54 1.35 4.03 -12.37
N PHE A 55 1.89 3.28 -11.41
CA PHE A 55 1.32 2.02 -10.97
C PHE A 55 -0.10 2.21 -10.40
N GLN A 56 -0.35 3.32 -9.70
CA GLN A 56 -1.68 3.66 -9.19
C GLN A 56 -2.67 3.88 -10.33
N LEU A 57 -2.25 4.55 -11.41
CA LEU A 57 -3.11 4.79 -12.57
C LEU A 57 -3.43 3.46 -13.26
N ILE A 58 -2.43 2.60 -13.51
CA ILE A 58 -2.64 1.30 -14.15
C ILE A 58 -3.59 0.42 -13.32
N SER A 59 -3.32 0.31 -12.02
CA SER A 59 -4.18 -0.47 -11.12
C SER A 59 -5.58 0.10 -11.01
N SER A 60 -5.74 1.43 -11.07
CA SER A 60 -7.07 2.07 -11.07
C SER A 60 -7.95 1.63 -12.25
N TYR A 61 -7.38 1.43 -13.44
CA TYR A 61 -8.12 0.99 -14.62
C TYR A 61 -8.36 -0.52 -14.62
N ILE A 62 -7.34 -1.31 -14.26
CA ILE A 62 -7.45 -2.78 -14.25
C ILE A 62 -8.44 -3.26 -13.17
N LEU A 63 -8.45 -2.61 -12.01
CA LEU A 63 -9.27 -3.00 -10.87
C LEU A 63 -10.56 -2.19 -10.74
N TYR A 64 -10.83 -1.27 -11.66
CA TYR A 64 -12.12 -0.58 -11.79
C TYR A 64 -13.33 -1.54 -11.85
N PRO A 65 -13.35 -2.61 -12.67
CA PRO A 65 -14.50 -3.52 -12.69
C PRO A 65 -14.67 -4.24 -11.35
N LEU A 66 -13.57 -4.51 -10.64
CA LEU A 66 -13.62 -5.16 -9.33
C LEU A 66 -14.21 -4.23 -8.26
N SER A 67 -13.81 -2.95 -8.24
CA SER A 67 -14.38 -1.97 -7.30
C SER A 67 -15.85 -1.71 -7.58
N TYR A 68 -16.26 -1.69 -8.85
CA TYR A 68 -17.67 -1.56 -9.23
C TYR A 68 -18.52 -2.74 -8.75
N VAL A 69 -18.03 -3.99 -8.91
CA VAL A 69 -18.73 -5.19 -8.43
C VAL A 69 -18.85 -5.23 -6.90
N MET A 70 -17.94 -4.59 -6.18
CA MET A 70 -18.02 -4.43 -4.72
C MET A 70 -19.08 -3.39 -4.26
N GLY A 71 -19.79 -2.74 -5.20
CA GLY A 71 -20.85 -1.79 -4.89
C GLY A 71 -20.37 -0.36 -4.62
N VAL A 72 -19.15 -0.02 -5.03
CA VAL A 72 -18.60 1.34 -4.90
C VAL A 72 -19.30 2.27 -5.91
N PRO A 73 -19.61 3.53 -5.55
CA PRO A 73 -20.09 4.53 -6.50
C PRO A 73 -19.13 4.68 -7.68
N ILE A 74 -19.67 4.85 -8.90
CA ILE A 74 -18.90 4.95 -10.15
C ILE A 74 -17.79 6.01 -10.07
N GLU A 75 -18.09 7.12 -9.39
CA GLU A 75 -17.18 8.26 -9.18
C GLU A 75 -15.94 7.87 -8.37
N ASP A 76 -16.12 6.96 -7.40
CA ASP A 76 -15.06 6.51 -6.49
C ASP A 76 -14.39 5.20 -6.92
N CYS A 77 -14.99 4.45 -7.86
CA CYS A 77 -14.49 3.15 -8.31
C CYS A 77 -13.02 3.21 -8.75
N ARG A 78 -12.58 4.30 -9.36
CA ARG A 78 -11.19 4.46 -9.80
C ARG A 78 -10.23 4.64 -8.61
N ASN A 79 -10.63 5.45 -7.63
CA ASN A 79 -9.84 5.66 -6.41
C ASN A 79 -9.74 4.36 -5.60
N VAL A 80 -10.87 3.65 -5.43
CA VAL A 80 -10.90 2.36 -4.75
C VAL A 80 -10.11 1.29 -5.51
N GLY A 81 -10.20 1.26 -6.84
CA GLY A 81 -9.41 0.34 -7.68
C GLY A 81 -7.90 0.53 -7.49
N SER A 82 -7.43 1.78 -7.44
CA SER A 82 -6.03 2.11 -7.14
C SER A 82 -5.62 1.60 -5.75
N LEU A 83 -6.44 1.84 -4.73
CA LEU A 83 -6.18 1.38 -3.36
C LEU A 83 -6.10 -0.15 -3.26
N ILE A 84 -6.98 -0.88 -3.96
CA ILE A 84 -6.95 -2.35 -4.03
C ILE A 84 -5.64 -2.82 -4.68
N GLY A 85 -5.18 -2.15 -5.75
CA GLY A 85 -3.93 -2.48 -6.42
C GLY A 85 -2.71 -2.29 -5.54
N ILE A 86 -2.64 -1.16 -4.83
CA ILE A 86 -1.56 -0.88 -3.87
C ILE A 86 -1.57 -1.91 -2.74
N LYS A 87 -2.74 -2.31 -2.25
CA LYS A 87 -2.87 -3.35 -1.22
C LYS A 87 -2.37 -4.71 -1.70
N MET A 88 -2.57 -5.07 -2.97
CA MET A 88 -2.13 -6.35 -3.52
C MET A 88 -0.62 -6.43 -3.73
N ILE A 89 0.01 -5.37 -4.25
CA ILE A 89 1.43 -5.41 -4.67
C ILE A 89 2.38 -4.87 -3.61
N ALA A 90 2.02 -3.80 -2.91
CA ALA A 90 2.89 -3.19 -1.91
C ALA A 90 2.61 -3.79 -0.53
N THR A 91 1.74 -3.17 0.24
CA THR A 91 1.30 -3.64 1.57
C THR A 91 -0.02 -2.98 1.96
N PRO A 92 -0.80 -3.59 2.87
CA PRO A 92 -1.99 -2.97 3.43
C PRO A 92 -1.69 -1.62 4.10
N PHE A 93 -0.54 -1.49 4.76
CA PHE A 93 -0.19 -0.30 5.52
C PHE A 93 -0.02 0.94 4.62
N VAL A 94 0.58 0.77 3.43
CA VAL A 94 0.71 1.85 2.45
C VAL A 94 -0.65 2.22 1.85
N ALA A 95 -1.50 1.23 1.57
CA ALA A 95 -2.86 1.49 1.07
C ALA A 95 -3.71 2.25 2.11
N TYR A 96 -3.62 1.91 3.39
CA TYR A 96 -4.32 2.63 4.46
C TYR A 96 -3.83 4.06 4.64
N ARG A 97 -2.52 4.32 4.50
CA ARG A 97 -1.98 5.69 4.50
C ARG A 97 -2.62 6.52 3.38
N ASN A 98 -2.64 5.99 2.15
CA ASN A 98 -3.23 6.68 1.00
C ASN A 98 -4.74 6.87 1.16
N LEU A 99 -5.45 5.92 1.78
CA LEU A 99 -6.86 6.08 2.12
C LEU A 99 -7.06 7.21 3.14
N GLY A 100 -6.19 7.33 4.13
CA GLY A 100 -6.22 8.43 5.11
C GLY A 100 -6.03 9.81 4.47
N ASP A 101 -5.26 9.89 3.39
CA ASP A 101 -5.10 11.14 2.61
C ASP A 101 -6.35 11.49 1.79
N LEU A 102 -7.19 10.50 1.42
CA LEU A 102 -8.45 10.70 0.69
C LEU A 102 -9.64 11.06 1.59
N ILE A 103 -9.59 10.73 2.89
CA ILE A 103 -10.66 11.00 3.86
C ILE A 103 -10.51 12.41 4.48
N LYS A 104 -9.35 13.04 4.35
CA LYS A 104 -9.10 14.43 4.80
C LYS A 104 -9.69 15.44 3.84
#